data_AF-A0A7N2R7J2-F1
#
_entry.id   AF-A0A7N2R7J2-F1
#
_cell.length_a   1.000
_cell.length_b   1.000
_cell.length_c   1.000
_cell.angle_alpha   90.00
_cell.angle_beta   90.00
_cell.angle_gamma   90.00
#
_symmetry.space_group_name_H-M   'P 1'
#
loop_
_entity.id
_entity.type
_entity.pdbx_description
1 polymer ?
#
loop_
_entity_poly.entity_id
_entity_poly.type
_entity_poly.pdbx_seq_one_letter_code
_entity_poly.pdbx_strand_id
1 'polypeptide(L)'
;MLADKFIGKTGRTDEENCMLPPITVGDSTGPKFFNLIAFEMCPDFDNDFGITSYISFLDSLIDEPKDVIDLRKAGILRNLLGSDEEVALVFNEIGTDLVPNPVIYSDVRVQIQNYIEMKSMTWISQVIHTHFDSPWTIITFLAAFFALGLSVIQTVYSILAYYNA
;
A
#
# COMPACT_ATOMS: atom_id res chain seq x y z
N MET A 1 -3.25 12.87 10.91
CA MET A 1 -2.92 11.76 11.84
C MET A 1 -2.02 10.70 11.18
N LEU A 2 -2.28 10.25 9.95
CA LEU A 2 -1.37 9.33 9.23
C LEU A 2 -0.04 9.97 8.79
N ALA A 3 -0.05 11.24 8.37
CA ALA A 3 1.17 11.92 7.91
C ALA A 3 2.20 12.20 9.02
N ASP A 4 1.76 12.43 10.26
CA ASP A 4 2.67 12.74 11.38
C ASP A 4 3.53 11.53 11.82
N LYS A 5 3.06 10.30 11.59
CA LYS A 5 3.85 9.09 11.92
C LYS A 5 4.91 8.77 10.86
N PHE A 6 4.78 9.32 9.65
CA PHE A 6 5.78 9.21 8.57
C PHE A 6 6.84 10.33 8.61
N ILE A 7 6.68 11.36 9.44
CA ILE A 7 7.66 12.44 9.61
C ILE A 7 8.15 12.46 11.06
N GLY A 8 8.81 11.38 11.49
CA GLY A 8 9.78 11.34 12.61
C GLY A 8 9.60 12.28 13.81
N LYS A 9 8.38 12.51 14.30
CA LYS A 9 8.12 13.42 15.43
C LYS A 9 7.09 12.87 16.42
N THR A 10 7.33 11.69 16.96
CA THR A 10 6.79 11.35 18.29
C THR A 10 7.80 10.49 19.03
N GLY A 11 8.31 11.02 20.15
CA GLY A 11 9.28 10.39 21.02
C GLY A 11 8.74 9.14 21.70
N ARG A 12 8.88 8.01 21.01
CA ARG A 12 8.95 6.69 21.60
C ARG A 12 10.06 5.95 20.87
N THR A 13 11.22 5.95 21.48
CA THR A 13 12.31 5.06 21.11
C THR A 13 11.77 3.63 21.11
N ASP A 14 12.33 2.78 20.24
CA ASP A 14 12.14 1.32 20.20
C ASP A 14 11.20 0.76 19.08
N GLU A 15 10.59 1.58 18.22
CA GLU A 15 10.10 1.10 16.90
C GLU A 15 11.19 1.35 15.87
N GLU A 16 11.84 0.28 15.39
CA GLU A 16 12.74 0.33 14.23
C GLU A 16 11.91 0.85 13.05
N ASN A 17 12.07 2.14 12.77
CA ASN A 17 11.24 2.86 11.83
C ASN A 17 11.65 2.37 10.44
N CYS A 18 10.88 1.44 9.85
CA CYS A 18 11.08 0.94 8.49
C CYS A 18 10.74 2.07 7.51
N MET A 19 11.61 3.07 7.45
CA MET A 19 11.50 4.22 6.57
C MET A 19 12.41 4.00 5.38
N LEU A 20 11.78 3.83 4.22
CA LEU A 20 12.48 3.98 2.96
C LEU A 20 13.00 5.42 2.85
N PRO A 21 14.27 5.62 2.47
CA PRO A 21 14.80 6.96 2.27
C PRO A 21 13.99 7.67 1.18
N PRO A 22 13.65 8.96 1.37
CA PRO A 22 12.88 9.69 0.37
C PRO A 22 13.60 9.74 -0.98
N ILE A 23 12.93 9.30 -2.04
CA ILE A 23 13.43 9.37 -3.42
C ILE A 23 12.84 10.58 -4.14
N THR A 24 13.65 11.25 -4.94
CA THR A 24 13.20 12.37 -5.78
C THR A 24 13.27 11.95 -7.24
N VAL A 25 12.13 11.98 -7.92
CA VAL A 25 11.97 11.56 -9.32
C VAL A 25 11.80 12.80 -10.17
N GLY A 26 12.66 12.99 -11.17
CA GLY A 26 12.55 14.05 -12.16
C GLY A 26 13.15 13.62 -13.49
N ASP A 27 13.24 14.54 -14.47
CA ASP A 27 13.61 14.21 -15.86
C ASP A 27 14.94 13.46 -15.99
N SER A 28 15.87 13.69 -15.05
CA SER A 28 17.19 13.03 -15.06
C SER A 28 17.19 11.62 -14.45
N THR A 29 16.12 11.20 -13.75
CA THR A 29 16.09 9.95 -12.98
C THR A 29 16.21 8.73 -13.90
N GLY A 30 15.42 8.68 -14.98
CA GLY A 30 15.49 7.57 -15.94
C GLY A 30 16.87 7.43 -16.60
N PRO A 31 17.41 8.49 -17.24
CA PRO A 31 18.75 8.45 -17.82
C PRO A 31 19.84 8.07 -16.83
N LYS A 32 19.77 8.54 -15.57
CA LYS A 32 20.73 8.17 -14.52
C LYS A 32 20.68 6.69 -14.20
N PHE A 33 19.49 6.13 -14.03
CA PHE A 33 19.33 4.71 -13.72
C PHE A 33 19.78 3.82 -14.88
N PHE A 34 19.42 4.15 -16.13
CA PHE A 34 19.96 3.42 -17.29
C PHE A 34 21.49 3.48 -17.38
N ASN A 35 22.10 4.64 -17.11
CA ASN A 35 23.56 4.75 -17.09
C ASN A 35 24.20 3.92 -15.97
N LEU A 36 23.56 3.86 -14.79
CA LEU A 36 24.04 3.05 -13.68
C LEU A 36 23.89 1.54 -13.97
N ILE A 37 22.79 1.12 -14.58
CA ILE A 37 22.61 -0.27 -15.04
C ILE A 37 23.68 -0.61 -16.09
N ALA A 38 23.90 0.26 -17.08
CA ALA A 38 24.92 0.04 -18.09
C ALA A 38 26.35 -0.06 -17.50
N PHE A 39 26.63 0.76 -16.49
CA PHE A 39 27.88 0.68 -15.74
C PHE A 39 28.00 -0.66 -14.97
N GLU A 40 26.93 -1.09 -14.32
CA GLU A 40 26.85 -2.35 -13.58
C GLU A 40 26.98 -3.58 -14.48
N MET A 41 26.47 -3.52 -15.72
CA MET A 41 26.53 -4.61 -16.71
C MET A 41 27.88 -4.67 -17.44
N CYS A 42 28.83 -3.78 -17.14
CA CYS A 42 30.14 -3.78 -17.75
C CYS A 42 30.98 -4.98 -17.26
N PRO A 43 31.52 -5.84 -18.14
CA PRO A 43 32.25 -7.05 -17.75
C PRO A 43 33.61 -6.77 -17.10
N ASP A 44 34.08 -5.53 -17.13
CA ASP A 44 35.37 -5.11 -16.59
C ASP A 44 35.38 -4.96 -15.06
N PHE A 45 34.22 -5.11 -14.40
CA PHE A 45 34.06 -4.95 -12.97
C PHE A 45 33.34 -6.15 -12.36
N ASP A 46 33.82 -6.60 -11.20
CA ASP A 46 33.07 -7.54 -10.36
C ASP A 46 31.96 -6.76 -9.65
N ASN A 47 30.72 -7.17 -9.86
CA ASN A 47 29.56 -6.45 -9.36
C ASN A 47 28.49 -7.41 -8.83
N ASP A 48 27.82 -7.01 -7.76
CA ASP A 48 26.86 -7.84 -7.02
C ASP A 48 25.41 -7.71 -7.53
N PHE A 49 25.19 -6.89 -8.58
CA PHE A 49 23.88 -6.50 -9.11
C PHE A 49 23.07 -5.62 -8.15
N GLY A 50 23.74 -4.89 -7.24
CA GLY A 50 23.08 -4.02 -6.27
C GLY A 50 22.18 -2.96 -6.91
N ILE A 51 22.60 -2.35 -8.02
CA ILE A 51 21.82 -1.29 -8.69
C ILE A 51 20.56 -1.88 -9.33
N THR A 52 20.69 -2.95 -10.10
CA THR A 52 19.59 -3.67 -10.76
C THR A 52 18.61 -4.20 -9.71
N SER A 53 19.13 -4.72 -8.59
CA SER A 53 18.30 -5.20 -7.48
C SER A 53 17.54 -4.08 -6.79
N TYR A 54 18.14 -2.91 -6.64
CA TYR A 54 17.49 -1.73 -6.08
C TYR A 54 16.40 -1.20 -7.01
N ILE A 55 16.69 -1.08 -8.30
CA ILE A 55 15.73 -0.59 -9.29
C ILE A 55 14.55 -1.57 -9.42
N SER A 56 14.80 -2.87 -9.50
CA SER A 56 13.74 -3.88 -9.50
C SER A 56 12.91 -3.86 -8.21
N PHE A 57 13.51 -3.53 -7.07
CA PHE A 57 12.76 -3.30 -5.84
C PHE A 57 11.87 -2.05 -5.93
N LEU A 58 12.36 -0.93 -6.47
CA LEU A 58 11.54 0.27 -6.67
C LEU A 58 10.40 0.04 -7.68
N ASP A 59 10.68 -0.67 -8.77
CA ASP A 59 9.69 -1.11 -9.77
C ASP A 59 8.58 -1.94 -9.11
N SER A 60 8.92 -2.90 -8.25
CA SER A 60 7.93 -3.67 -7.50
C SER A 60 7.08 -2.86 -6.50
N LEU A 61 7.51 -1.65 -6.15
CA LEU A 61 6.76 -0.72 -5.30
C LEU A 61 5.93 0.29 -6.10
N ILE A 62 6.22 0.48 -7.39
CA ILE A 62 5.67 1.54 -8.23
C ILE A 62 5.22 0.93 -9.55
N ASP A 63 4.06 0.26 -9.53
CA ASP A 63 3.49 -0.39 -10.74
C ASP A 63 2.45 0.52 -11.40
N GLU A 64 1.60 1.15 -10.57
CA GLU A 64 0.53 2.05 -11.03
C GLU A 64 0.63 3.48 -10.44
N PRO A 65 0.01 4.50 -11.07
CA PRO A 65 0.04 5.89 -10.57
C PRO A 65 -0.48 6.03 -9.14
N LYS A 66 -1.35 5.10 -8.71
CA LYS A 66 -1.87 5.05 -7.34
C LYS A 66 -0.78 4.75 -6.31
N ASP A 67 0.18 3.90 -6.64
CA ASP A 67 1.32 3.60 -5.77
C ASP A 67 2.19 4.83 -5.58
N VAL A 68 2.42 5.58 -6.66
CA VAL A 68 3.12 6.88 -6.63
C VAL A 68 2.41 7.85 -5.69
N ILE A 69 1.08 7.97 -5.80
CA ILE A 69 0.27 8.83 -4.93
C ILE A 69 0.44 8.43 -3.45
N ASP A 70 0.38 7.14 -3.15
CA ASP A 70 0.46 6.66 -1.76
C ASP A 70 1.88 6.81 -1.18
N LEU A 71 2.93 6.58 -1.97
CA LEU A 71 4.32 6.84 -1.59
C LEU A 71 4.60 8.34 -1.39
N ARG A 72 3.98 9.21 -2.19
CA ARG A 72 4.05 10.68 -2.00
C ARG A 72 3.37 11.10 -0.70
N LYS A 73 2.18 10.57 -0.40
CA LYS A 73 1.47 10.83 0.87
C LYS A 73 2.27 10.35 2.09
N ALA A 74 3.02 9.26 1.93
CA ALA A 74 3.93 8.73 2.95
C ALA A 74 5.25 9.54 3.07
N GLY A 75 5.50 10.52 2.20
CA GLY A 75 6.75 11.30 2.18
C GLY A 75 7.97 10.52 1.68
N ILE A 76 7.75 9.34 1.09
CA ILE A 76 8.80 8.45 0.57
C ILE A 76 9.17 8.84 -0.86
N LEU A 77 8.23 9.40 -1.63
CA LEU A 77 8.46 9.82 -3.01
C LEU A 77 8.19 11.31 -3.19
N ARG A 78 9.11 12.00 -3.85
CA ARG A 78 8.94 13.38 -4.32
C ARG A 78 8.91 13.40 -5.84
N ASN A 79 7.75 13.69 -6.39
CA ASN A 79 7.53 13.82 -7.82
C ASN A 79 7.91 15.24 -8.28
N LEU A 80 8.86 15.34 -9.22
CA LEU A 80 9.25 16.55 -9.96
C LEU A 80 8.92 16.45 -11.46
N LEU A 81 8.29 15.35 -11.89
CA LEU A 81 7.73 15.17 -13.24
C LEU A 81 6.36 15.86 -13.36
N GLY A 82 5.78 15.83 -14.55
CA GLY A 82 4.50 16.46 -14.87
C GLY A 82 3.30 15.74 -14.26
N SER A 83 3.39 14.43 -14.04
CA SER A 83 2.29 13.63 -13.47
C SER A 83 2.77 12.39 -12.69
N ASP A 84 1.87 11.76 -11.94
CA ASP A 84 2.16 10.51 -11.23
C ASP A 84 2.22 9.32 -12.20
N GLU A 85 1.51 9.39 -13.33
CA GLU A 85 1.61 8.45 -14.44
C GLU A 85 3.01 8.44 -15.07
N GLU A 86 3.61 9.63 -15.27
CA GLU A 86 4.97 9.72 -15.80
C GLU A 86 5.99 9.05 -14.87
N VAL A 87 5.80 9.15 -13.55
CA VAL A 87 6.65 8.46 -12.58
C VAL A 87 6.53 6.94 -12.71
N ALA A 88 5.30 6.42 -12.73
CA ALA A 88 5.07 4.98 -12.88
C ALA A 88 5.65 4.44 -14.20
N LEU A 89 5.47 5.19 -15.30
CA LEU A 89 6.05 4.83 -16.60
C LEU A 89 7.57 4.76 -16.56
N VAL A 90 8.25 5.72 -15.92
CA VAL A 90 9.72 5.71 -15.79
C VAL A 90 10.19 4.45 -15.07
N PHE A 91 9.55 4.04 -13.96
CA PHE A 91 9.97 2.85 -13.23
C PHE A 91 9.67 1.57 -14.01
N ASN A 92 8.47 1.44 -14.57
CA ASN A 92 8.09 0.28 -15.40
C ASN A 92 9.02 0.11 -16.62
N GLU A 93 9.44 1.20 -17.25
CA GLU A 93 10.36 1.17 -18.39
C GLU A 93 11.77 0.70 -17.98
N ILE A 94 12.28 1.18 -16.85
CA ILE A 94 13.64 0.83 -16.39
C ILE A 94 13.66 -0.57 -15.76
N GLY A 95 12.56 -0.97 -15.10
CA GLY A 95 12.40 -2.28 -14.47
C GLY A 95 12.25 -3.43 -15.47
N THR A 96 11.92 -3.12 -16.72
CA THR A 96 11.74 -4.11 -17.79
C THR A 96 13.05 -4.88 -18.05
N ASP A 97 12.94 -6.21 -18.12
CA ASP A 97 14.03 -7.16 -18.44
C ASP A 97 15.23 -7.13 -17.48
N LEU A 98 15.07 -6.56 -16.28
CA LEU A 98 16.10 -6.62 -15.23
C LEU A 98 16.18 -8.02 -14.60
N VAL A 99 17.40 -8.50 -14.37
CA VAL A 99 17.67 -9.75 -13.62
C VAL A 99 18.35 -9.39 -12.30
N PRO A 100 17.58 -9.08 -11.23
CA PRO A 100 18.13 -8.68 -9.95
C PRO A 100 18.71 -9.86 -9.17
N ASN A 101 19.61 -9.56 -8.24
CA ASN A 101 20.00 -10.49 -7.20
C ASN A 101 18.90 -10.53 -6.12
N PRO A 102 18.24 -11.68 -5.90
CA PRO A 102 17.09 -11.77 -5.01
C PRO A 102 17.45 -11.59 -3.53
N VAL A 103 18.74 -11.66 -3.16
CA VAL A 103 19.19 -11.63 -1.76
C VAL A 103 19.45 -10.21 -1.25
N ILE A 104 19.88 -9.29 -2.10
CA ILE A 104 20.41 -7.98 -1.65
C ILE A 104 19.35 -7.16 -0.89
N TYR A 105 18.10 -7.19 -1.36
CA TYR A 105 17.00 -6.45 -0.75
C TYR A 105 15.91 -7.36 -0.15
N SER A 106 16.18 -8.66 0.05
CA SER A 106 15.19 -9.58 0.63
C SER A 106 14.79 -9.16 2.04
N ASP A 107 15.75 -8.77 2.87
CA ASP A 107 15.50 -8.39 4.26
C ASP A 107 14.67 -7.12 4.35
N VAL A 108 14.93 -6.16 3.47
CA VAL A 108 14.15 -4.91 3.37
C VAL A 108 12.72 -5.21 2.93
N ARG A 109 12.53 -6.09 1.93
CA ARG A 109 11.20 -6.53 1.48
C ARG A 109 10.42 -7.20 2.61
N VAL A 110 11.06 -8.08 3.37
CA VAL A 110 10.46 -8.77 4.52
C VAL A 110 10.08 -7.80 5.63
N GLN A 111 10.95 -6.83 5.96
CA GLN A 111 10.64 -5.83 6.98
C GLN A 111 9.44 -4.95 6.59
N ILE A 112 9.38 -4.51 5.33
CA ILE A 112 8.25 -3.73 4.81
C ILE A 112 6.96 -4.55 4.86
N GLN A 113 7.01 -5.80 4.41
CA GLN A 113 5.87 -6.72 4.45
C GLN A 113 5.35 -6.90 5.88
N ASN A 114 6.24 -7.21 6.82
CA ASN A 114 5.89 -7.37 8.24
C ASN A 114 5.27 -6.10 8.82
N TYR A 115 5.80 -4.92 8.47
CA TYR A 115 5.25 -3.64 8.93
C TYR A 115 3.84 -3.40 8.39
N ILE A 116 3.61 -3.65 7.10
CA ILE A 116 2.30 -3.52 6.46
C ILE A 116 1.30 -4.49 7.09
N GLU A 117 1.69 -5.75 7.27
CA GLU A 117 0.85 -6.79 7.90
C GLU A 117 0.49 -6.40 9.34
N MET A 118 1.47 -6.03 10.17
CA MET A 118 1.23 -5.60 11.55
C MET A 118 0.29 -4.40 11.64
N LYS A 119 0.46 -3.40 10.76
CA LYS A 119 -0.40 -2.22 10.71
C LYS A 119 -1.83 -2.58 10.27
N SER A 120 -1.97 -3.47 9.29
CA SER A 120 -3.26 -3.95 8.82
C SER A 120 -4.00 -4.71 9.93
N MET A 121 -3.31 -5.60 10.65
CA MET A 121 -3.86 -6.33 11.79
C MET A 121 -4.27 -5.38 12.92
N THR A 122 -3.49 -4.33 13.19
CA THR A 122 -3.82 -3.33 14.21
C THR A 122 -5.06 -2.54 13.84
N TRP A 123 -5.17 -2.09 12.58
CA TRP A 123 -6.34 -1.36 12.11
C TRP A 123 -7.60 -2.23 12.12
N ILE A 124 -7.51 -3.48 11.66
CA ILE A 124 -8.60 -4.46 11.72
C ILE A 124 -9.03 -4.68 13.17
N SER A 125 -8.07 -4.87 14.08
CA SER A 125 -8.34 -5.03 15.51
C SER A 125 -9.06 -3.82 16.09
N GLN A 126 -8.63 -2.60 15.76
CA GLN A 126 -9.28 -1.37 16.20
C GLN A 126 -10.70 -1.22 15.66
N VAL A 127 -10.96 -1.56 14.39
CA VAL A 127 -12.30 -1.52 13.81
C VAL A 127 -13.21 -2.55 14.48
N ILE A 128 -12.70 -3.76 14.72
CA ILE A 128 -13.45 -4.80 15.42
C ILE A 128 -13.76 -4.34 16.86
N HIS A 129 -12.79 -3.83 17.60
CA HIS A 129 -13.02 -3.30 18.94
C HIS A 129 -14.07 -2.16 18.87
N THR A 130 -13.82 -1.11 18.09
CA THR A 130 -14.68 0.08 18.12
C THR A 130 -16.09 -0.11 17.58
N HIS A 131 -16.30 -0.98 16.58
CA HIS A 131 -17.63 -1.24 16.02
C HIS A 131 -18.32 -2.48 16.59
N PHE A 132 -17.57 -3.47 17.08
CA PHE A 132 -18.09 -4.77 17.51
C PHE A 132 -17.78 -5.10 18.97
N ASP A 133 -17.26 -4.16 19.78
CA ASP A 133 -16.95 -4.39 21.22
C ASP A 133 -18.14 -4.75 22.08
N SER A 134 -19.33 -4.32 21.68
CA SER A 134 -20.53 -4.56 22.45
C SER A 134 -21.31 -5.70 21.80
N PRO A 135 -21.35 -6.90 22.41
CA PRO A 135 -22.24 -7.98 21.99
C PRO A 135 -23.68 -7.48 21.80
N TRP A 136 -24.09 -6.47 22.58
CA TRP A 136 -25.39 -5.83 22.49
C TRP A 136 -25.63 -5.06 21.19
N THR A 137 -24.62 -4.37 20.66
CA THR A 137 -24.74 -3.66 19.38
C THR A 137 -24.97 -4.65 18.23
N ILE A 138 -24.30 -5.80 18.27
CA ILE A 138 -24.48 -6.87 17.29
C ILE A 138 -25.90 -7.46 17.41
N ILE A 139 -26.34 -7.76 18.62
CA ILE A 139 -27.69 -8.31 18.88
C ILE A 139 -28.78 -7.34 18.44
N THR A 140 -28.63 -6.04 18.74
CA THR A 140 -29.61 -5.02 18.35
C THR A 140 -29.66 -4.80 16.85
N PHE A 141 -28.51 -4.82 16.16
CA PHE A 141 -28.44 -4.75 14.71
C PHE A 141 -29.11 -5.97 14.06
N LEU A 142 -28.84 -7.19 14.56
CA LEU A 142 -29.50 -8.41 14.10
C LEU A 142 -31.02 -8.34 14.32
N ALA A 143 -31.45 -7.95 15.52
CA ALA A 143 -32.86 -7.85 15.88
C ALA A 143 -33.59 -6.85 14.96
N ALA A 144 -32.99 -5.69 14.68
CA ALA A 144 -33.54 -4.70 13.76
C ALA A 144 -33.68 -5.26 12.35
N PHE A 145 -32.67 -5.99 11.85
CA PHE A 145 -32.72 -6.64 10.54
C PHE A 145 -33.85 -7.68 10.45
N PHE A 146 -34.01 -8.53 11.47
CA PHE A 146 -35.12 -9.49 11.53
C PHE A 146 -36.48 -8.82 11.61
N ALA A 147 -36.62 -7.76 12.42
CA ALA A 147 -37.87 -7.00 12.55
C ALA A 147 -38.27 -6.34 11.22
N LEU A 148 -37.29 -5.81 10.48
CA LEU A 148 -37.51 -5.21 9.16
C LEU A 148 -37.95 -6.28 8.15
N GLY A 149 -37.28 -7.44 8.11
CA GLY A 149 -37.67 -8.56 7.27
C GLY A 149 -39.10 -9.06 7.57
N LEU A 150 -39.43 -9.23 8.84
CA LEU A 150 -40.78 -9.59 9.29
C LEU A 150 -41.82 -8.55 8.87
N SER A 151 -41.50 -7.26 8.98
CA SER A 151 -42.41 -6.17 8.59
C SER A 151 -42.73 -6.18 7.10
N VAL A 152 -41.73 -6.47 6.25
CA VAL A 152 -41.93 -6.62 4.80
C VAL A 152 -42.85 -7.80 4.52
N ILE A 153 -42.60 -8.95 5.13
CA ILE A 153 -43.41 -10.16 4.97
C ILE A 153 -44.87 -9.88 5.40
N GLN A 154 -45.06 -9.27 6.57
CA GLN A 154 -46.39 -8.93 7.09
C GLN A 154 -47.14 -7.97 6.16
N THR A 155 -46.46 -6.97 5.61
CA THR A 155 -47.05 -6.00 4.69
C THR A 155 -47.48 -6.67 3.39
N VAL A 156 -46.66 -7.56 2.83
CA VAL A 156 -46.99 -8.35 1.63
C VAL A 156 -48.23 -9.22 1.87
N TYR A 157 -48.28 -9.96 2.98
CA TYR A 157 -49.46 -10.76 3.32
C TYR A 157 -50.72 -9.92 3.52
N SER A 158 -50.60 -8.75 4.15
CA SER A 158 -51.73 -7.83 4.37
C SER A 158 -52.30 -7.29 3.05
N ILE A 159 -51.43 -6.94 2.09
CA ILE A 159 -51.83 -6.49 0.76
C ILE A 159 -52.52 -7.64 0.00
N LEU A 160 -51.93 -8.84 0.00
CA LEU A 160 -52.53 -10.00 -0.66
C LEU A 160 -53.90 -10.33 -0.08
N ALA A 161 -54.06 -10.32 1.24
CA ALA A 161 -55.34 -10.56 1.89
C ALA A 161 -56.40 -9.50 1.53
N TYR A 162 -56.01 -8.23 1.39
CA TYR A 162 -56.91 -7.15 0.97
C TYR A 162 -57.42 -7.32 -0.46
N TYR A 163 -56.57 -7.80 -1.39
CA TYR A 163 -56.97 -8.04 -2.78
C TYR A 163 -57.73 -9.36 -2.99
N ASN A 164 -57.61 -10.30 -2.05
CA ASN A 164 -58.28 -11.62 -2.11
C ASN A 164 -59.58 -11.66 -1.29
N ALA A 165 -60.04 -10.51 -0.78
CA ALA A 165 -61.29 -10.30 -0.06
C ALA A 165 -62.29 -9.53 -0.94
#